data_AF-A0A9E0ARQ8-F1
#
_entry.id   AF-A0A9E0ARQ8-F1
#
_cell.length_a   1.000
_cell.length_b   1.000
_cell.length_c   1.000
_cell.angle_alpha   90.00
_cell.angle_beta   90.00
_cell.angle_gamma   90.00
#
_symmetry.space_group_name_H-M   'P 1'
#
loop_
_entity.id
_entity.type
_entity.pdbx_description
1 polymer ?
#
loop_
_entity_poly.entity_id
_entity_poly.type
_entity_poly.pdbx_seq_one_letter_code
_entity_poly.pdbx_strand_id
1 'polypeptide(L)'
;MKKFYFLLTVAVALGIAASAQLSRKASTGKNHARSSNVAVARQANPLKKHSASIQRTATTLWSDDFSVPANWTLSASVGTDNWVIGVNGPSGSFAIDPINSTSAANGFAMFDSDLPCSGDQVAELTLANNIDLSGSTSARLVFE
;
A
#
# COMPACT_ATOMS: atom_id res chain seq x y z
N MET A 1 -18.48 22.39 49.16
CA MET A 1 -19.96 22.31 49.11
C MET A 1 -20.36 21.40 47.95
N LYS A 2 -21.49 20.72 48.13
CA LYS A 2 -21.96 19.54 47.41
C LYS A 2 -22.63 19.95 46.07
N LYS A 3 -22.21 19.30 44.97
CA LYS A 3 -22.94 18.82 43.76
C LYS A 3 -24.01 19.72 43.11
N PHE A 4 -24.04 19.78 41.77
CA PHE A 4 -25.15 19.27 40.95
C PHE A 4 -24.70 19.04 39.48
N TYR A 5 -25.19 17.94 38.91
CA TYR A 5 -24.86 17.36 37.62
C TYR A 5 -25.96 17.66 36.61
N PHE A 6 -25.62 17.92 35.35
CA PHE A 6 -26.56 17.75 34.22
C PHE A 6 -25.93 16.84 33.18
N LEU A 7 -26.53 15.65 33.05
CA LEU A 7 -26.25 14.63 32.06
C LEU A 7 -26.99 14.97 30.76
N LEU A 8 -26.26 15.12 29.65
CA LEU A 8 -26.84 15.09 28.31
C LEU A 8 -26.32 13.83 27.61
N THR A 9 -27.18 12.82 27.50
CA THR A 9 -26.90 11.58 26.79
C THR A 9 -27.11 11.79 25.29
N VAL A 10 -26.04 11.72 24.51
CA VAL A 10 -26.12 11.59 23.04
C VAL A 10 -25.86 10.12 22.70
N ALA A 11 -26.89 9.44 22.18
CA ALA A 11 -26.77 8.09 21.66
C ALA A 11 -26.22 8.16 20.23
N VAL A 12 -24.96 7.74 20.03
CA VAL A 12 -24.41 7.48 18.70
C VAL A 12 -24.47 5.97 18.47
N ALA A 13 -25.29 5.55 17.51
CA ALA A 13 -25.38 4.16 17.09
C ALA A 13 -24.14 3.79 16.24
N LEU A 14 -23.30 2.91 16.76
CA LEU A 14 -22.23 2.25 16.00
C LEU A 14 -22.82 1.09 15.19
N GLY A 15 -22.85 1.24 13.86
CA GLY A 15 -23.09 0.14 12.94
C GLY A 15 -21.78 -0.47 12.48
N ILE A 16 -21.36 -1.59 13.08
CA ILE A 16 -20.24 -2.41 12.60
C ILE A 16 -20.86 -3.71 12.08
N ALA A 17 -20.87 -3.92 10.77
CA ALA A 17 -21.20 -5.22 10.19
C ALA A 17 -19.90 -5.93 9.80
N ALA A 18 -19.37 -6.73 10.72
CA ALA A 18 -18.31 -7.69 10.41
C ALA A 18 -18.96 -9.06 10.11
N SER A 19 -18.94 -9.48 8.85
CA SER A 19 -19.38 -10.81 8.43
C SER A 19 -18.29 -11.85 8.76
N ALA A 20 -18.26 -12.36 9.99
CA ALA A 20 -17.43 -13.51 10.33
C ALA A 20 -18.09 -14.81 9.87
N GLN A 21 -17.57 -15.44 8.82
CA GLN A 21 -17.98 -16.78 8.41
C GLN A 21 -17.54 -17.78 9.49
N LEU A 22 -18.48 -18.25 10.31
CA LEU A 22 -18.23 -19.31 11.28
C LEU A 22 -18.11 -20.67 10.57
N SER A 23 -16.87 -21.16 10.47
CA SER A 23 -16.57 -22.57 10.21
C SER A 23 -16.96 -23.41 11.44
N ARG A 24 -18.00 -24.23 11.32
CA ARG A 24 -18.32 -25.26 12.34
C ARG A 24 -17.74 -26.59 11.89
N LYS A 25 -16.77 -27.12 12.65
CA LYS A 25 -16.38 -28.54 12.57
C LYS A 25 -16.67 -29.25 13.90
N ALA A 26 -17.52 -30.28 13.78
CA ALA A 26 -17.82 -31.41 14.68
C ALA A 26 -18.62 -31.09 15.98
N SER A 27 -19.53 -31.94 16.47
CA SER A 27 -19.70 -33.40 16.33
C SER A 27 -21.12 -33.90 16.66
N THR A 28 -21.33 -35.20 16.39
CA THR A 28 -22.24 -36.16 17.09
C THR A 28 -23.58 -36.47 16.43
N GLY A 29 -23.71 -37.69 15.90
CA GLY A 29 -25.00 -38.21 15.44
C GLY A 29 -25.00 -39.60 14.78
N LYS A 30 -24.78 -40.66 15.57
CA LYS A 30 -25.32 -42.03 15.47
C LYS A 30 -25.02 -42.92 14.23
N ASN A 31 -24.47 -44.09 14.54
CA ASN A 31 -24.22 -45.22 13.64
C ASN A 31 -25.51 -45.82 13.08
N HIS A 32 -25.54 -46.06 11.76
CA HIS A 32 -26.33 -47.14 11.17
C HIS A 32 -25.42 -47.91 10.20
N ALA A 33 -25.14 -49.16 10.54
CA ALA A 33 -24.34 -50.06 9.72
C ALA A 33 -25.13 -50.51 8.49
N ARG A 34 -24.53 -50.36 7.29
CA ARG A 34 -24.88 -51.22 6.16
C ARG A 34 -23.65 -51.45 5.29
N SER A 35 -23.26 -52.73 5.26
CA SER A 35 -22.19 -53.30 4.45
C SER A 35 -22.43 -53.07 2.95
N SER A 36 -21.40 -52.60 2.24
CA SER A 36 -21.01 -53.15 0.94
C SER A 36 -19.65 -52.60 0.51
N ASN A 37 -18.78 -53.53 0.11
CA ASN A 37 -17.47 -53.29 -0.48
C ASN A 37 -17.60 -52.46 -1.77
N VAL A 38 -16.88 -51.34 -1.88
CA VAL A 38 -15.93 -51.06 -2.98
C VAL A 38 -14.99 -49.97 -2.46
N ALA A 39 -13.78 -50.33 -2.08
CA ALA A 39 -12.70 -49.34 -1.95
C ALA A 39 -12.34 -48.90 -3.37
N VAL A 40 -13.08 -47.91 -3.91
CA VAL A 40 -12.61 -47.16 -5.07
C VAL A 40 -11.44 -46.34 -4.56
N ALA A 41 -10.23 -46.86 -4.75
CA ALA A 41 -9.02 -46.07 -4.64
C ALA A 41 -9.20 -44.87 -5.56
N ARG A 42 -9.50 -43.70 -4.97
CA ARG A 42 -9.36 -42.43 -5.66
C ARG A 42 -7.88 -42.26 -5.88
N GLN A 43 -7.39 -42.78 -7.00
CA GLN A 43 -6.11 -42.38 -7.54
C GLN A 43 -6.23 -40.89 -7.83
N ALA A 44 -5.81 -40.08 -6.86
CA ALA A 44 -5.62 -38.67 -7.06
C ALA A 44 -4.52 -38.56 -8.12
N ASN A 45 -4.91 -38.42 -9.39
CA ASN A 45 -4.01 -37.88 -10.38
C ASN A 45 -3.61 -36.51 -9.84
N PRO A 46 -2.33 -36.27 -9.48
CA PRO A 46 -1.92 -34.92 -9.20
C PRO A 46 -2.10 -34.19 -10.54
N LEU A 47 -3.08 -33.28 -10.59
CA LEU A 47 -3.10 -32.24 -11.60
C LEU A 47 -1.70 -31.63 -11.53
N LYS A 48 -0.88 -31.84 -12.57
CA LYS A 48 0.35 -31.09 -12.73
C LYS A 48 -0.10 -29.64 -12.72
N LYS A 49 0.08 -28.96 -11.59
CA LYS A 49 0.06 -27.51 -11.55
C LYS A 49 1.20 -27.11 -12.49
N HIS A 50 0.83 -26.80 -13.72
CA HIS A 50 1.61 -25.88 -14.52
C HIS A 50 1.45 -24.51 -13.83
N SER A 51 2.05 -24.38 -12.64
CA SER A 51 2.54 -23.11 -12.15
C SER A 51 3.74 -22.78 -13.02
N ALA A 52 3.49 -22.56 -14.31
CA ALA A 52 4.33 -21.65 -15.05
C ALA A 52 4.11 -20.33 -14.32
N SER A 53 5.00 -20.03 -13.37
CA SER A 53 5.20 -18.64 -13.01
C SER A 53 5.45 -17.97 -14.36
N ILE A 54 4.52 -17.15 -14.82
CA ILE A 54 4.86 -16.17 -15.81
C ILE A 54 5.93 -15.34 -15.11
N GLN A 55 7.19 -15.74 -15.31
CA GLN A 55 8.34 -14.94 -14.96
C GLN A 55 8.09 -13.67 -15.75
N ARG A 56 7.70 -12.63 -15.03
CA ARG A 56 7.49 -11.31 -15.60
C ARG A 56 8.90 -10.87 -16.01
N THR A 57 9.31 -11.23 -17.21
CA THR A 57 10.57 -10.80 -17.85
C THR A 57 10.47 -9.33 -18.26
N ALA A 58 9.95 -8.49 -17.36
CA ALA A 58 10.10 -7.06 -17.49
C ALA A 58 11.53 -6.76 -17.03
N THR A 59 12.38 -6.37 -17.97
CA THR A 59 13.71 -5.86 -17.65
C THR A 59 13.54 -4.45 -17.11
N THR A 60 14.21 -4.11 -16.01
CA THR A 60 14.28 -2.73 -15.53
C THR A 60 15.07 -1.91 -16.55
N LEU A 61 14.39 -0.96 -17.20
CA LEU A 61 15.01 -0.07 -18.18
C LEU A 61 15.74 1.08 -17.49
N TRP A 62 15.18 1.55 -16.38
CA TRP A 62 15.72 2.61 -15.52
C TRP A 62 15.03 2.51 -14.15
N SER A 63 15.73 2.93 -13.10
CA SER A 63 15.21 3.02 -11.73
C SER A 63 15.97 4.10 -10.96
N ASP A 64 15.29 4.73 -10.01
CA ASP A 64 15.87 5.68 -9.06
C ASP A 64 15.20 5.44 -7.70
N ASP A 65 15.98 5.52 -6.63
CA ASP A 65 15.57 5.29 -5.24
C ASP A 65 15.79 6.54 -4.38
N PHE A 66 15.92 7.70 -5.02
CA PHE A 66 16.15 9.02 -4.42
C PHE A 66 17.44 9.18 -3.61
N SER A 67 18.37 8.20 -3.66
CA SER A 67 19.69 8.31 -3.01
C SER A 67 20.56 9.45 -3.57
N VAL A 68 20.26 9.91 -4.79
CA VAL A 68 20.98 11.00 -5.46
C VAL A 68 19.99 12.12 -5.83
N PRO A 69 19.78 13.11 -4.93
CA PRO A 69 18.85 14.21 -5.20
C PRO A 69 19.13 14.99 -6.49
N ALA A 70 20.40 15.07 -6.90
CA ALA A 70 20.82 15.77 -8.13
C ALA A 70 20.32 15.12 -9.43
N ASN A 71 19.73 13.91 -9.39
CA ASN A 71 19.04 13.31 -10.53
C ASN A 71 17.71 14.02 -10.84
N TRP A 72 17.26 14.92 -9.95
CA TRP A 72 15.97 15.59 -10.03
C TRP A 72 16.14 17.12 -10.05
N THR A 73 15.25 17.78 -10.78
CA THR A 73 15.08 19.24 -10.80
C THR A 73 13.77 19.58 -10.10
N LEU A 74 13.84 20.55 -9.19
CA LEU A 74 12.73 20.94 -8.32
C LEU A 74 12.43 22.42 -8.56
N SER A 75 11.18 22.77 -8.83
CA SER A 75 10.79 24.18 -9.04
C SER A 75 9.42 24.49 -8.47
N ALA A 76 9.31 25.59 -7.75
CA ALA A 76 8.03 26.17 -7.34
C ALA A 76 7.59 27.23 -8.36
N SER A 77 6.47 27.01 -9.04
CA SER A 77 5.88 27.97 -9.98
C SER A 77 4.87 28.90 -9.29
N VAL A 78 4.31 28.48 -8.15
CA VAL A 78 3.47 29.30 -7.27
C VAL A 78 3.83 29.03 -5.81
N GLY A 79 3.94 30.10 -5.01
CA GLY A 79 4.35 30.00 -3.61
C GLY A 79 5.88 29.91 -3.45
N THR A 80 6.33 29.54 -2.24
CA THR A 80 7.76 29.36 -1.93
C THR A 80 8.11 27.92 -1.53
N ASP A 81 7.09 27.08 -1.34
CA ASP A 81 7.26 25.69 -0.96
C ASP A 81 7.60 24.84 -2.19
N ASN A 82 8.42 23.83 -1.98
CA ASN A 82 8.95 23.01 -3.06
C ASN A 82 9.09 21.56 -2.60
N TRP A 83 9.25 20.66 -3.57
CA TRP A 83 9.64 19.30 -3.27
C TRP A 83 10.97 19.29 -2.51
N VAL A 84 11.11 18.35 -1.58
CA VAL A 84 12.37 18.01 -0.91
C VAL A 84 12.66 16.54 -1.15
N ILE A 85 13.94 16.19 -1.29
CA ILE A 85 14.37 14.80 -1.40
C ILE A 85 15.23 14.48 -0.19
N GLY A 86 14.83 13.45 0.58
CA GLY A 86 15.54 13.02 1.78
C GLY A 86 14.79 11.93 2.52
N VAL A 87 15.16 11.73 3.78
CA VAL A 87 14.61 10.66 4.65
C VAL A 87 13.64 11.18 5.71
N ASN A 88 13.48 12.50 5.82
CA ASN A 88 12.62 13.13 6.81
C ASN A 88 11.18 13.13 6.32
N GLY A 89 10.23 12.84 7.21
CA GLY A 89 8.80 12.94 6.91
C GLY A 89 8.26 14.37 7.02
N PRO A 90 6.94 14.54 6.72
CA PRO A 90 6.27 15.82 6.82
C PRO A 90 6.35 16.39 8.24
N SER A 91 6.39 17.72 8.34
CA SER A 91 6.44 18.46 9.60
C SER A 91 5.23 19.39 9.73
N GLY A 92 5.14 20.10 10.85
CA GLY A 92 4.03 21.02 11.10
C GLY A 92 2.91 20.44 11.96
N SER A 93 1.78 21.15 12.01
CA SER A 93 0.72 20.88 12.99
C SER A 93 -0.07 19.60 12.72
N PHE A 94 0.02 19.07 11.49
CA PHE A 94 -0.72 17.90 11.03
C PHE A 94 0.20 16.83 10.40
N ALA A 95 1.48 16.82 10.82
CA ALA A 95 2.47 15.86 10.34
C ALA A 95 1.99 14.41 10.42
N ILE A 96 2.27 13.66 9.35
CA ILE A 96 2.04 12.22 9.25
C ILE A 96 3.37 11.46 9.21
N ASP A 97 3.32 10.15 9.41
CA ASP A 97 4.51 9.32 9.28
C ASP A 97 5.07 9.37 7.84
N PRO A 98 6.41 9.30 7.66
CA PRO A 98 7.04 9.15 6.36
C PRO A 98 6.47 7.97 5.57
N ILE A 99 6.60 8.03 4.23
CA ILE A 99 6.23 6.89 3.38
C ILE A 99 7.04 5.65 3.76
N ASN A 100 6.33 4.53 3.99
CA ASN A 100 6.96 3.26 4.32
C ASN A 100 7.29 2.47 3.03
N SER A 101 8.39 2.85 2.38
CA SER A 101 8.95 2.21 1.18
C SER A 101 10.12 1.28 1.53
N THR A 102 10.42 0.29 0.68
CA THR A 102 11.63 -0.54 0.85
C THR A 102 12.92 0.27 0.66
N SER A 103 12.84 1.38 -0.07
CA SER A 103 13.91 2.35 -0.30
C SER A 103 13.87 3.58 0.62
N ALA A 104 12.99 3.65 1.61
CA ALA A 104 12.80 4.86 2.44
C ALA A 104 14.08 5.34 3.16
N ALA A 105 15.02 4.43 3.45
CA ALA A 105 16.32 4.78 4.04
C ALA A 105 17.28 5.48 3.07
N ASN A 106 17.08 5.31 1.75
CA ASN A 106 17.84 5.98 0.70
C ASN A 106 17.29 7.39 0.44
N GLY A 107 15.96 7.50 0.52
CA GLY A 107 15.23 8.77 0.47
C GLY A 107 13.89 8.60 -0.25
N PHE A 108 13.14 9.69 -0.27
CA PHE A 108 11.92 9.84 -1.06
C PHE A 108 11.73 11.32 -1.39
N ALA A 109 11.03 11.58 -2.49
CA ALA A 109 10.53 12.93 -2.77
C ALA A 109 9.28 13.21 -1.93
N MET A 110 9.25 14.37 -1.29
CA MET A 110 8.16 14.81 -0.44
C MET A 110 7.81 16.25 -0.76
N PHE A 111 6.52 16.55 -0.82
CA PHE A 111 5.99 17.91 -0.82
C PHE A 111 5.27 18.13 0.51
N ASP A 112 5.78 19.02 1.36
CA ASP A 112 5.31 19.21 2.75
C ASP A 112 4.34 20.39 2.87
N SER A 113 3.13 20.22 2.35
CA SER A 113 2.10 21.26 2.41
C SER A 113 1.69 21.64 3.84
N ASP A 114 1.94 20.77 4.83
CA ASP A 114 1.51 20.95 6.22
C ASP A 114 2.44 21.86 7.01
N LEU A 115 3.68 22.08 6.55
CA LEU A 115 4.63 22.96 7.21
C LEU A 115 4.34 24.45 6.91
N PRO A 116 4.33 24.93 5.65
CA PRO A 116 3.92 26.30 5.37
C PRO A 116 2.40 26.51 5.51
N CYS A 117 1.60 25.48 5.22
CA CYS A 117 0.15 25.40 5.45
C CYS A 117 -0.63 26.68 5.07
N SER A 118 -0.25 27.33 3.97
CA SER A 118 -0.86 28.61 3.57
C SER A 118 -0.63 28.95 2.10
N GLY A 119 -1.60 29.68 1.54
CA GLY A 119 -1.57 30.14 0.16
C GLY A 119 -1.71 29.01 -0.87
N ASP A 120 -1.70 29.40 -2.14
CA ASP A 120 -1.60 28.45 -3.24
C ASP A 120 -0.14 28.02 -3.39
N GLN A 121 0.08 26.73 -3.63
CA GLN A 121 1.39 26.16 -3.83
C GLN A 121 1.35 25.27 -5.07
N VAL A 122 2.28 25.51 -6.01
CA VAL A 122 2.44 24.68 -7.20
C VAL A 122 3.92 24.42 -7.36
N ALA A 123 4.32 23.16 -7.22
CA ALA A 123 5.70 22.73 -7.36
C ALA A 123 5.81 21.53 -8.29
N GLU A 124 6.90 21.51 -9.05
CA GLU A 124 7.22 20.50 -10.04
C GLU A 124 8.49 19.76 -9.64
N LEU A 125 8.47 18.45 -9.86
CA LEU A 125 9.61 17.56 -9.71
C LEU A 125 9.80 16.84 -11.05
N THR A 126 10.96 17.03 -11.66
CA THR A 126 11.29 16.47 -12.98
C THR A 126 12.66 15.84 -12.95
N LEU A 127 12.96 14.96 -13.91
CA LEU A 127 14.30 14.39 -14.03
C LEU A 127 15.26 15.44 -14.58
N ALA A 128 16.46 15.51 -14.01
CA ALA A 128 17.54 16.38 -14.51
C ALA A 128 18.07 15.91 -15.88
N ASN A 129 17.92 14.62 -16.19
CA ASN A 129 18.35 14.02 -17.45
C ASN A 129 17.25 13.14 -18.05
N ASN A 130 17.18 13.10 -19.38
CA ASN A 130 16.22 12.25 -20.08
C ASN A 130 16.58 10.76 -19.91
N ILE A 131 15.55 9.91 -19.78
CA ILE A 131 15.69 8.45 -19.84
C ILE A 131 15.57 8.02 -21.31
N ASP A 132 16.62 7.39 -21.85
CA ASP A 132 16.58 6.80 -23.18
C ASP A 132 15.86 5.45 -23.15
N LEU A 133 14.72 5.37 -23.86
CA LEU A 133 13.92 4.16 -24.02
C LEU A 133 13.89 3.68 -25.48
N SER A 134 14.74 4.21 -26.37
CA SER A 134 14.72 3.93 -27.81
C SER A 134 14.86 2.45 -28.17
N GLY A 135 15.51 1.65 -27.32
CA GLY A 135 15.64 0.20 -27.49
C GLY A 135 14.42 -0.62 -27.02
N SER A 136 13.38 0.02 -26.49
CA SER A 136 12.21 -0.64 -25.91
C SER A 136 10.95 -0.32 -26.69
N THR A 137 10.21 -1.36 -27.10
CA THR A 137 8.93 -1.21 -27.81
C THR A 137 7.78 -0.81 -26.89
N SER A 138 7.95 -0.98 -25.57
CA SER A 138 6.99 -0.57 -24.55
C SER A 138 7.70 -0.32 -23.23
N ALA A 139 7.11 0.54 -22.41
CA ALA A 139 7.56 0.81 -21.05
C ALA A 139 6.36 0.83 -20.10
N ARG A 140 6.61 0.57 -18.82
CA ARG A 140 5.63 0.71 -17.74
C ARG A 140 6.33 1.36 -16.56
N LEU A 141 5.75 2.46 -16.09
CA LEU A 141 6.16 3.09 -14.85
C LEU A 141 5.58 2.30 -13.67
N VAL A 142 6.40 2.04 -12.67
CA VAL A 142 6.03 1.31 -11.45
C VAL A 142 6.59 2.10 -10.27
N PHE A 143 5.76 2.28 -9.26
CA PHE A 143 6.15 2.85 -7.96
C PHE A 143 6.07 1.74 -6.90
N GLU A 144 6.78 1.93 -5.80
CA GLU A 144 6.65 1.11 -4.59
C GLU A 144 5.56 1.68 -3.67
#